data_AF-A0A1A8DC51-F1
#
_entry.id   AF-A0A1A8DC51-F1
#
_cell.length_a   1.000
_cell.length_b   1.000
_cell.length_c   1.000
_cell.angle_alpha   90.00
_cell.angle_beta   90.00
_cell.angle_gamma   90.00
#
_symmetry.space_group_name_H-M   'P 1'
#
loop_
_entity.id
_entity.type
_entity.pdbx_description
1 polymer ?
#
loop_
_entity_poly.entity_id
_entity_poly.type
_entity_poly.pdbx_seq_one_letter_code
_entity_poly.pdbx_strand_id
1 'polypeptide(L)'
;MLWYLVKVTIMFGLRSSGGSYEKMRSEYYLDVENPFCPQVTKQIHEHEQESELREQMSGYKRMRRQHQKQLIALENKLKAEMDEHRLKLQKEVETQANNAYIELEKLAKRHAVQTEKEMKTALADEKKFQQQIVAQQKKELTTFLDTQKKQYKLCKEKIKEEMNEDHSTPKKEKQERLSKHKENMQHSQAEEEAHLLAQQRVFYERNCRAFKRKVMIKRHDVEQEQIREELNKKKTQKEMEHAMLIRHDESTQELEQRQLKTLQKLRMDLIRLQHQTELENQIEYNNRRERELHRKHVLELRQQPKNLKVLELQIKKQF
;
A
#
# COMPACT_ATOMS: atom_id res chain seq x y z
N MET A 1 -23.71 34.91 26.47
CA MET A 1 -24.38 36.22 26.32
C MET A 1 -25.27 36.45 27.52
N LEU A 2 -25.08 37.60 28.17
CA LEU A 2 -26.10 38.41 28.84
C LEU A 2 -26.74 37.83 30.11
N TRP A 3 -26.32 38.39 31.25
CA TRP A 3 -27.12 39.25 32.13
C TRP A 3 -26.15 39.95 33.11
N TYR A 4 -25.60 41.11 32.73
CA TYR A 4 -25.94 42.45 33.26
C TYR A 4 -25.63 42.61 34.77
N LEU A 5 -24.56 43.29 35.22
CA LEU A 5 -24.16 44.68 34.98
C LEU A 5 -25.19 45.70 35.50
N VAL A 6 -25.37 45.77 36.83
CA VAL A 6 -25.97 46.92 37.53
C VAL A 6 -25.30 47.07 38.90
N LYS A 7 -24.35 48.00 39.00
CA LYS A 7 -24.12 48.87 40.17
C LYS A 7 -23.11 49.95 39.81
N VAL A 8 -23.51 50.76 38.85
CA VAL A 8 -22.95 52.10 38.61
C VAL A 8 -24.03 53.06 39.11
N THR A 9 -23.69 53.73 40.21
CA THR A 9 -24.05 55.12 40.51
C THR A 9 -25.51 55.44 40.78
N ILE A 10 -25.75 56.10 41.92
CA ILE A 10 -26.47 57.38 42.06
C ILE A 10 -26.92 57.51 43.52
N MET A 11 -26.27 58.42 44.27
CA MET A 11 -26.90 59.59 44.92
C MET A 11 -25.85 60.26 45.82
N PHE A 12 -25.31 61.41 45.37
CA PHE A 12 -25.75 62.75 45.80
C PHE A 12 -25.60 62.91 47.32
N GLY A 13 -24.68 63.69 47.88
CA GLY A 13 -24.16 65.00 47.49
C GLY A 13 -24.33 65.91 48.72
N LEU A 14 -23.31 66.70 49.09
CA LEU A 14 -23.36 68.02 49.77
C LEU A 14 -22.02 68.36 50.46
N ARG A 15 -21.22 69.18 49.76
CA ARG A 15 -20.71 70.52 50.15
C ARG A 15 -20.31 70.84 51.62
N SER A 16 -19.05 71.30 51.73
CA SER A 16 -18.46 72.34 52.61
C SER A 16 -18.36 72.17 54.13
N SER A 17 -17.13 71.94 54.61
CA SER A 17 -16.33 72.83 55.47
C SER A 17 -14.89 72.26 55.47
N GLY A 18 -13.81 73.00 55.21
CA GLY A 18 -13.37 74.15 55.97
C GLY A 18 -12.62 73.68 57.23
N GLY A 19 -11.31 73.44 57.14
CA GLY A 19 -10.48 73.32 58.34
C GLY A 19 -9.33 72.33 58.28
N SER A 20 -8.12 72.88 58.16
CA SER A 20 -6.89 72.41 58.83
C SER A 20 -6.43 70.96 58.65
N TYR A 21 -5.74 70.71 57.53
CA TYR A 21 -4.53 69.87 57.55
C TYR A 21 -3.29 70.60 57.02
N GLU A 22 -3.33 71.94 57.07
CA GLU A 22 -2.18 72.83 56.80
C GLU A 22 -1.22 72.96 57.99
N LYS A 23 -1.41 72.13 59.04
CA LYS A 23 -0.65 72.17 60.30
C LYS A 23 0.09 70.87 60.62
N MET A 24 0.52 70.14 59.59
CA MET A 24 1.53 69.08 59.73
C MET A 24 2.57 69.10 58.60
N ARG A 25 2.72 70.26 57.94
CA ARG A 25 3.62 70.46 56.79
C ARG A 25 4.73 71.48 57.06
N SER A 26 4.95 71.86 58.32
CA SER A 26 5.90 72.93 58.67
C SER A 26 6.86 72.61 59.83
N GLU A 27 7.01 71.34 60.23
CA GLU A 27 7.87 70.99 61.37
C GLU A 27 8.70 69.70 61.21
N TYR A 28 8.94 69.26 59.97
CA TYR A 28 9.90 68.18 59.69
C TYR A 28 10.81 68.48 58.50
N TYR A 29 11.26 69.73 58.41
CA TYR A 29 12.48 70.09 57.70
C TYR A 29 13.31 70.94 58.64
N LEU A 30 14.19 70.26 59.39
CA LEU A 30 15.54 70.66 59.79
C LEU A 30 15.93 69.85 61.03
N ASP A 31 16.16 68.55 60.83
CA ASP A 31 17.17 67.84 61.61
C ASP A 31 18.10 67.14 60.61
N VAL A 32 19.29 67.74 60.53
CA VAL A 32 20.51 67.19 59.95
C VAL A 32 20.88 65.99 60.82
N GLU A 33 21.18 64.85 60.19
CA GLU A 33 21.42 63.52 60.81
C GLU A 33 20.20 62.59 60.98
N ASN A 34 19.51 62.26 59.87
CA ASN A 34 18.74 61.02 59.81
C ASN A 34 19.51 59.93 59.04
N PRO A 35 20.27 59.05 59.71
CA PRO A 35 21.05 57.98 59.07
C PRO A 35 20.17 56.90 58.40
N PHE A 36 18.86 56.91 58.61
CA PHE A 36 17.95 55.91 58.06
C PHE A 36 17.54 56.14 56.59
N CYS A 37 17.55 57.38 56.08
CA CYS A 37 17.10 57.68 54.71
C CYS A 37 18.05 57.12 53.60
N PRO A 38 19.39 57.23 53.74
CA PRO A 38 20.33 56.58 52.82
C PRO A 38 20.31 55.05 52.91
N GLN A 39 19.99 54.50 54.09
CA GLN A 39 19.99 53.06 54.34
C GLN A 39 18.74 52.38 53.77
N VAL A 40 17.58 53.02 53.89
CA VAL A 40 16.32 52.57 53.28
C VAL A 40 16.39 52.66 51.75
N THR A 41 16.95 53.74 51.20
CA THR A 41 17.15 53.86 49.73
C THR A 41 18.17 52.83 49.21
N LYS A 42 19.22 52.52 49.97
CA LYS A 42 20.17 51.44 49.63
C LYS A 42 19.51 50.05 49.64
N GLN A 43 18.69 49.74 50.65
CA GLN A 43 17.97 48.48 50.76
C GLN A 43 16.92 48.30 49.65
N ILE A 44 16.23 49.37 49.24
CA ILE A 44 15.28 49.34 48.12
C ILE A 44 16.00 49.00 46.80
N HIS A 45 17.14 49.64 46.52
CA HIS A 45 17.92 49.35 45.32
C HIS A 45 18.53 47.93 45.33
N GLU A 46 18.97 47.44 46.49
CA GLU A 46 19.48 46.07 46.64
C GLU A 46 18.37 45.03 46.44
N HIS A 47 17.17 45.27 46.98
CA HIS A 47 16.00 44.41 46.78
C HIS A 47 15.48 44.43 45.34
N GLU A 48 15.46 45.59 44.68
CA GLU A 48 15.11 45.71 43.26
C GLU A 48 16.09 44.93 42.36
N GLN A 49 17.40 45.05 42.60
CA GLN A 49 18.41 44.30 41.87
C GLN A 49 18.30 42.78 42.08
N GLU A 50 18.00 42.34 43.31
CA GLU A 50 17.79 40.94 43.63
C GLU A 50 16.49 40.39 43.02
N SER A 51 15.45 41.24 42.95
CA SER A 51 14.18 40.95 42.29
C SER A 51 14.36 40.76 40.78
N GLU A 52 15.05 41.69 40.11
CA GLU A 52 15.33 41.61 38.67
C GLU A 52 16.13 40.36 38.31
N LEU A 53 17.15 39.97 39.11
CA LEU A 53 17.92 38.74 38.88
C LEU A 53 17.05 37.49 39.06
N ARG A 54 16.19 37.47 40.08
CA ARG A 54 15.23 36.36 40.29
C ARG A 54 14.25 36.24 39.13
N GLU A 55 13.78 37.36 38.59
CA GLU A 55 12.86 37.40 37.47
C GLU A 55 13.51 36.87 36.18
N GLN A 56 14.73 37.31 35.86
CA GLN A 56 15.53 36.79 34.73
C GLN A 56 15.72 35.27 34.82
N MET A 57 16.14 34.77 35.98
CA MET A 57 16.37 33.33 36.19
C MET A 57 15.07 32.51 36.11
N SER A 58 13.95 33.08 36.58
CA SER A 58 12.62 32.46 36.46
C SER A 58 12.15 32.42 35.01
N GLY A 59 12.35 33.52 34.26
CA GLY A 59 12.04 33.64 32.84
C GLY A 59 12.81 32.65 31.99
N TYR A 60 14.13 32.54 32.19
CA TYR A 60 14.98 31.57 31.49
C TYR A 60 14.54 30.11 31.76
N LYS A 61 14.25 29.76 33.03
CA LYS A 61 13.73 28.42 33.37
C LYS A 61 12.40 28.11 32.66
N ARG A 62 11.50 29.10 32.55
CA ARG A 62 10.23 28.95 31.83
C ARG A 62 10.47 28.73 30.34
N MET A 63 11.34 29.53 29.73
CA MET A 63 11.73 29.40 28.33
C MET A 63 12.33 28.01 28.04
N ARG A 64 13.23 27.51 28.89
CA ARG A 64 13.80 26.15 28.75
C ARG A 64 12.73 25.04 28.80
N ARG A 65 11.76 25.15 29.71
CA ARG A 65 10.61 24.21 29.76
C ARG A 65 9.75 24.31 28.51
N GLN A 66 9.56 25.51 27.97
CA GLN A 66 8.83 25.72 26.72
C GLN A 66 9.57 25.09 25.53
N HIS A 67 10.89 25.25 25.43
CA HIS A 67 11.71 24.60 24.39
C HIS A 67 11.55 23.07 24.46
N GLN A 68 11.64 22.49 25.66
CA GLN A 68 11.43 21.05 25.86
C GLN A 68 10.02 20.62 25.44
N LYS A 69 8.99 21.40 25.80
CA LYS A 69 7.60 21.12 25.40
C LYS A 69 7.43 21.17 23.88
N GLN A 70 8.06 22.13 23.20
CA GLN A 70 8.02 22.25 21.74
C GLN A 70 8.69 21.06 21.04
N LEU A 71 9.84 20.59 21.56
CA LEU A 71 10.51 19.39 21.03
C LEU A 71 9.63 18.15 21.17
N ILE A 72 9.08 17.90 22.37
CA ILE A 72 8.20 16.75 22.62
C ILE A 72 6.94 16.82 21.72
N ALA A 73 6.35 18.01 21.57
CA ALA A 73 5.18 18.20 20.73
C ALA A 73 5.49 17.90 19.25
N LEU A 74 6.66 18.34 18.75
CA LEU A 74 7.09 18.04 17.40
C LEU A 74 7.37 16.54 17.23
N GLU A 75 8.12 15.92 18.14
CA GLU A 75 8.44 14.48 18.09
C GLU A 75 7.17 13.61 18.07
N ASN A 76 6.16 13.95 18.88
CA ASN A 76 4.86 13.26 18.85
C ASN A 76 4.12 13.46 17.53
N LYS A 77 4.18 14.67 16.95
CA LYS A 77 3.56 14.95 15.65
C LYS A 77 4.22 14.14 14.54
N LEU A 78 5.55 14.10 14.50
CA LEU A 78 6.31 13.33 13.50
C LEU A 78 6.04 11.83 13.65
N LYS A 79 5.93 11.33 14.89
CA LYS A 79 5.55 9.94 15.16
C LYS A 79 4.15 9.61 14.61
N ALA A 80 3.17 10.46 14.87
CA ALA A 80 1.82 10.26 14.34
C ALA A 80 1.78 10.27 12.80
N GLU A 81 2.54 11.17 12.16
CA GLU A 81 2.68 11.22 10.70
C GLU A 81 3.32 9.94 10.13
N MET A 82 4.34 9.39 10.81
CA MET A 82 4.95 8.11 10.43
C MET A 82 3.97 6.94 10.56
N ASP A 83 3.17 6.90 11.63
CA ASP A 83 2.19 5.84 11.84
C ASP A 83 1.04 5.91 10.82
N GLU A 84 0.60 7.12 10.45
CA GLU A 84 -0.36 7.34 9.37
C GLU A 84 0.20 6.88 8.00
N HIS A 85 1.45 7.23 7.70
CA HIS A 85 2.13 6.79 6.47
C HIS A 85 2.21 5.26 6.39
N ARG A 86 2.65 4.60 7.47
CA ARG A 86 2.68 3.14 7.58
C ARG A 86 1.31 2.50 7.34
N LEU A 87 0.26 3.03 7.96
CA LEU A 87 -1.09 2.52 7.78
C LEU A 87 -1.57 2.68 6.33
N LYS A 88 -1.21 3.79 5.66
CA LYS A 88 -1.50 4.00 4.25
C LYS A 88 -0.81 2.97 3.37
N LEU A 89 0.50 2.74 3.57
CA LEU A 89 1.24 1.72 2.83
C LEU A 89 0.66 0.33 3.03
N GLN A 90 0.31 -0.03 4.28
CA GLN A 90 -0.34 -1.31 4.58
C GLN A 90 -1.65 -1.50 3.81
N LYS A 91 -2.51 -0.47 3.78
CA LYS A 91 -3.77 -0.51 3.01
C LYS A 91 -3.53 -0.67 1.52
N GLU A 92 -2.50 -0.03 0.97
CA GLU A 92 -2.13 -0.18 -0.44
C GLU A 92 -1.70 -1.63 -0.75
N VAL A 93 -0.89 -2.25 0.13
CA VAL A 93 -0.50 -3.67 0.00
C VAL A 93 -1.72 -4.59 0.06
N GLU A 94 -2.60 -4.41 1.03
CA GLU A 94 -3.82 -5.22 1.19
C GLU A 94 -4.74 -5.08 -0.03
N THR A 95 -4.93 -3.85 -0.52
CA THR A 95 -5.72 -3.58 -1.73
C THR A 95 -5.12 -4.26 -2.94
N GLN A 96 -3.80 -4.16 -3.10
CA GLN A 96 -3.07 -4.78 -4.21
C GLN A 96 -3.15 -6.32 -4.16
N ALA A 97 -3.03 -6.92 -2.97
CA ALA A 97 -3.18 -8.37 -2.77
C ALA A 97 -4.61 -8.84 -3.09
N ASN A 98 -5.62 -8.11 -2.62
CA ASN A 98 -7.03 -8.42 -2.91
C ASN A 98 -7.33 -8.33 -4.42
N ASN A 99 -6.83 -7.30 -5.10
CA ASN A 99 -6.97 -7.16 -6.55
C ASN A 99 -6.29 -8.31 -7.29
N ALA A 100 -5.08 -8.71 -6.87
CA ALA A 100 -4.37 -9.84 -7.45
C ALA A 100 -5.14 -11.16 -7.27
N TYR A 101 -5.72 -11.39 -6.09
CA TYR A 101 -6.56 -12.55 -5.81
C TYR A 101 -7.79 -12.61 -6.72
N ILE A 102 -8.55 -11.51 -6.81
CA ILE A 102 -9.76 -11.42 -7.64
C ILE A 102 -9.43 -11.69 -9.12
N GLU A 103 -8.34 -11.11 -9.62
CA GLU A 103 -7.91 -11.28 -11.00
C GLU A 103 -7.48 -12.73 -11.31
N LEU A 104 -6.79 -13.40 -10.38
CA LEU A 104 -6.45 -14.83 -10.54
C LEU A 104 -7.68 -15.72 -10.46
N GLU A 105 -8.62 -15.44 -9.56
CA GLU A 105 -9.87 -16.19 -9.46
C GLU A 105 -10.72 -16.04 -10.73
N LYS A 106 -10.78 -14.83 -11.29
CA LYS A 106 -11.47 -14.55 -12.55
C LYS A 106 -10.82 -15.29 -13.72
N LEU A 107 -9.49 -15.35 -13.77
CA LEU A 107 -8.75 -16.10 -14.77
C LEU A 107 -9.02 -17.61 -14.66
N ALA A 108 -8.94 -18.17 -13.45
CA ALA A 108 -9.22 -19.58 -13.20
C ALA A 108 -10.67 -19.95 -13.60
N LYS A 109 -11.66 -19.11 -13.27
CA LYS A 109 -13.05 -19.31 -13.71
C LYS A 109 -13.18 -19.29 -15.23
N ARG A 110 -12.48 -18.39 -15.93
CA ARG A 110 -12.45 -18.35 -17.40
C ARG A 110 -11.87 -19.64 -17.98
N HIS A 111 -10.76 -20.13 -17.43
CA HIS A 111 -10.13 -21.39 -17.85
C HIS A 111 -11.09 -22.56 -17.68
N ALA A 112 -11.74 -22.68 -16.51
CA ALA A 112 -12.71 -23.73 -16.25
C ALA A 112 -13.88 -23.74 -17.25
N VAL A 113 -14.47 -22.58 -17.55
CA VAL A 113 -15.56 -22.45 -18.53
C VAL A 113 -15.09 -22.82 -19.93
N GLN A 114 -13.90 -22.40 -20.33
CA GLN A 114 -13.34 -22.72 -21.65
C GLN A 114 -13.10 -24.23 -21.78
N THR A 115 -12.49 -24.85 -20.78
CA THR A 115 -12.23 -26.30 -20.76
C THR A 115 -13.54 -27.10 -20.80
N GLU A 116 -14.58 -26.69 -20.07
CA GLU A 116 -15.89 -27.33 -20.12
C GLU A 116 -16.53 -27.21 -21.52
N LYS A 117 -16.44 -26.02 -22.14
CA LYS A 117 -16.96 -25.79 -23.49
C LYS A 117 -16.25 -26.67 -24.51
N GLU A 118 -14.92 -26.74 -24.47
CA GLU A 118 -14.13 -27.58 -25.37
C GLU A 118 -14.43 -29.07 -25.19
N MET A 119 -14.60 -29.53 -23.95
CA MET A 119 -14.98 -30.90 -23.67
C MET A 119 -16.34 -31.25 -24.29
N LYS A 120 -17.35 -30.36 -24.14
CA LYS A 120 -18.68 -30.56 -24.74
C LYS A 120 -18.60 -30.58 -26.27
N THR A 121 -17.85 -29.66 -26.87
CA THR A 121 -17.65 -29.62 -28.33
C THR A 121 -16.95 -30.89 -28.84
N ALA A 122 -15.89 -31.33 -28.18
CA ALA A 122 -15.17 -32.54 -28.55
C ALA A 122 -16.05 -33.80 -28.49
N LEU A 123 -16.90 -33.92 -27.46
CA LEU A 123 -17.86 -35.04 -27.34
C LEU A 123 -18.94 -34.99 -28.44
N ALA A 124 -19.42 -33.80 -28.79
CA ALA A 124 -20.39 -33.63 -29.87
C ALA A 124 -19.79 -33.99 -31.23
N ASP A 125 -18.56 -33.56 -31.49
CA ASP A 125 -17.83 -33.86 -32.72
C ASP A 125 -17.47 -35.35 -32.80
N GLU A 126 -17.12 -36.00 -31.69
CA GLU A 126 -16.89 -37.44 -31.64
C GLU A 126 -18.15 -38.22 -32.04
N LYS A 127 -19.31 -37.85 -31.50
CA LYS A 127 -20.59 -38.48 -31.85
C LYS A 127 -20.93 -38.32 -33.33
N LYS A 128 -20.77 -37.11 -33.88
CA LYS A 128 -21.01 -36.84 -35.31
C LYS A 128 -20.06 -37.67 -36.19
N PHE A 129 -18.79 -37.72 -35.82
CA PHE A 129 -17.78 -38.50 -36.54
C PHE A 129 -18.10 -40.00 -36.53
N GLN A 130 -18.47 -40.56 -35.36
CA GLN A 130 -18.87 -41.97 -35.25
C GLN A 130 -20.14 -42.27 -36.07
N GLN A 131 -21.15 -41.39 -36.03
CA GLN A 131 -22.36 -41.53 -36.83
C GLN A 131 -22.06 -41.53 -38.33
N GLN A 132 -21.17 -40.65 -38.79
CA GLN A 132 -20.77 -40.59 -40.19
C GLN A 132 -20.09 -41.89 -40.65
N ILE A 133 -19.19 -42.46 -39.83
CA ILE A 133 -18.56 -43.74 -40.16
C ILE A 133 -19.59 -44.86 -40.24
N VAL A 134 -20.48 -44.98 -39.25
CA VAL A 134 -21.51 -46.02 -39.22
C VAL A 134 -22.48 -45.88 -40.41
N ALA A 135 -22.88 -44.66 -40.75
CA ALA A 135 -23.74 -44.40 -41.90
C ALA A 135 -23.06 -44.83 -43.22
N GLN A 136 -21.77 -44.53 -43.37
CA GLN A 136 -20.98 -44.95 -44.53
C GLN A 136 -20.85 -46.48 -44.61
N GLN A 137 -20.52 -47.14 -43.49
CA GLN A 137 -20.42 -48.61 -43.40
C GLN A 137 -21.74 -49.30 -43.76
N LYS A 138 -22.87 -48.76 -43.28
CA LYS A 138 -24.20 -49.27 -43.62
C LYS A 138 -24.50 -49.14 -45.11
N LYS A 139 -24.14 -48.01 -45.73
CA LYS A 139 -24.31 -47.79 -47.18
C LYS A 139 -23.47 -48.77 -48.00
N GLU A 140 -22.21 -48.96 -47.63
CA GLU A 140 -21.30 -49.92 -48.26
C GLU A 140 -21.82 -51.35 -48.13
N LEU A 141 -22.26 -51.76 -46.93
CA LEU A 141 -22.83 -53.08 -46.69
C LEU A 141 -24.10 -53.32 -47.52
N THR A 142 -24.99 -52.34 -47.58
CA THR A 142 -26.21 -52.43 -48.40
C THR A 142 -25.86 -52.61 -49.88
N THR A 143 -24.93 -51.79 -50.38
CA THR A 143 -24.47 -51.86 -51.78
C THR A 143 -23.79 -53.20 -52.09
N PHE A 144 -23.01 -53.72 -51.14
CA PHE A 144 -22.34 -55.02 -51.25
C PHE A 144 -23.35 -56.17 -51.32
N LEU A 145 -24.33 -56.22 -50.41
CA LEU A 145 -25.38 -57.25 -50.39
C LEU A 145 -26.24 -57.22 -51.67
N ASP A 146 -26.58 -56.04 -52.17
CA ASP A 146 -27.31 -55.90 -53.43
C ASP A 146 -26.50 -56.40 -54.63
N THR A 147 -25.19 -56.20 -54.61
CA THR A 147 -24.27 -56.72 -55.62
C THR A 147 -24.18 -58.25 -55.53
N GLN A 148 -23.99 -58.83 -54.34
CA GLN A 148 -24.00 -60.27 -54.14
C GLN A 148 -25.31 -60.92 -54.60
N LYS A 149 -26.47 -60.32 -54.32
CA LYS A 149 -27.77 -60.81 -54.80
C LYS A 149 -27.85 -60.85 -56.32
N LYS A 150 -27.32 -59.83 -57.01
CA LYS A 150 -27.27 -59.79 -58.49
C LYS A 150 -26.33 -60.87 -59.03
N GLN A 151 -25.14 -61.02 -58.45
CA GLN A 151 -24.17 -62.04 -58.84
C GLN A 151 -24.70 -63.46 -58.59
N TYR A 152 -25.37 -63.70 -57.46
CA TYR A 152 -26.01 -64.97 -57.16
C TYR A 152 -27.06 -65.35 -58.21
N LYS A 153 -27.89 -64.39 -58.65
CA LYS A 153 -28.87 -64.62 -59.72
C LYS A 153 -28.16 -64.98 -61.04
N LEU A 154 -27.15 -64.22 -61.44
CA LEU A 154 -26.39 -64.46 -62.68
C LEU A 154 -25.67 -65.81 -62.68
N CYS A 155 -24.91 -66.13 -61.62
CA CYS A 155 -24.23 -67.43 -61.50
C CYS A 155 -25.23 -68.58 -61.47
N LYS A 156 -26.34 -68.46 -60.72
CA LYS A 156 -27.36 -69.49 -60.65
C LYS A 156 -27.99 -69.79 -62.01
N GLU A 157 -28.24 -68.79 -62.85
CA GLU A 157 -28.77 -69.01 -64.21
C GLU A 157 -27.71 -69.64 -65.13
N LYS A 158 -26.45 -69.18 -65.09
CA LYS A 158 -25.34 -69.80 -65.86
C LYS A 158 -25.15 -71.29 -65.55
N ILE A 159 -25.16 -71.67 -64.28
CA ILE A 159 -24.98 -73.08 -63.88
C ILE A 159 -26.16 -73.94 -64.34
N LYS A 160 -27.38 -73.38 -64.36
CA LYS A 160 -28.54 -74.10 -64.92
C LYS A 160 -28.42 -74.27 -66.43
N GLU A 161 -27.93 -73.26 -67.15
CA GLU A 161 -27.66 -73.32 -68.59
C GLU A 161 -26.59 -74.39 -68.90
N GLU A 162 -25.44 -74.34 -68.24
CA GLU A 162 -24.36 -75.34 -68.37
C GLU A 162 -24.83 -76.77 -68.05
N MET A 163 -25.67 -76.95 -67.02
CA MET A 163 -26.23 -78.26 -66.67
C MET A 163 -27.32 -78.76 -67.64
N ASN A 164 -27.95 -77.88 -68.42
CA ASN A 164 -28.93 -78.25 -69.44
C ASN A 164 -28.26 -78.73 -70.74
N GLU A 165 -27.06 -78.25 -71.06
CA GLU A 165 -26.28 -78.67 -72.24
C GLU A 165 -25.63 -80.06 -72.08
N ASP A 166 -25.41 -80.51 -70.85
CA ASP A 166 -24.74 -81.79 -70.57
C ASP A 166 -25.72 -82.98 -70.63
N HIS A 167 -25.98 -83.58 -71.79
CA HIS A 167 -26.99 -84.66 -71.93
C HIS A 167 -26.58 -86.03 -71.35
N SER A 168 -25.33 -86.20 -70.91
CA SER A 168 -24.77 -87.51 -70.50
C SER A 168 -24.85 -87.81 -68.99
N THR A 169 -25.14 -86.82 -68.15
CA THR A 169 -25.12 -86.97 -66.68
C THR A 169 -26.49 -87.33 -66.09
N PRO A 170 -26.59 -88.34 -65.20
CA PRO A 170 -27.85 -88.75 -64.56
C PRO A 170 -28.52 -87.63 -63.73
N LYS A 171 -29.87 -87.54 -63.79
CA LYS A 171 -30.68 -86.50 -63.11
C LYS A 171 -30.35 -86.31 -61.62
N LYS A 172 -30.11 -87.40 -60.88
CA LYS A 172 -29.83 -87.38 -59.43
C LYS A 172 -28.48 -86.71 -59.13
N GLU A 173 -27.49 -86.96 -59.97
CA GLU A 173 -26.14 -86.41 -59.84
C GLU A 173 -26.09 -84.92 -60.22
N LYS A 174 -26.85 -84.51 -61.25
CA LYS A 174 -27.03 -83.08 -61.59
C LYS A 174 -27.67 -82.29 -60.45
N GLN A 175 -28.68 -82.87 -59.79
CA GLN A 175 -29.35 -82.25 -58.64
C GLN A 175 -28.40 -82.02 -57.46
N GLU A 176 -27.58 -83.04 -57.14
CA GLU A 176 -26.59 -82.97 -56.06
C GLU A 176 -25.47 -81.97 -56.35
N ARG A 177 -24.92 -81.98 -57.57
CA ARG A 177 -23.92 -80.99 -58.02
C ARG A 177 -24.46 -79.57 -57.96
N LEU A 178 -25.71 -79.34 -58.39
CA LEU A 178 -26.37 -78.03 -58.31
C LEU A 178 -26.60 -77.59 -56.86
N SER A 179 -26.91 -78.52 -55.95
CA SER A 179 -27.06 -78.24 -54.52
C SER A 179 -25.73 -77.83 -53.90
N LYS A 180 -24.68 -78.61 -54.12
CA LYS A 180 -23.33 -78.34 -53.62
C LYS A 180 -22.77 -77.01 -54.15
N HIS A 181 -23.04 -76.69 -55.41
CA HIS A 181 -22.59 -75.43 -55.98
C HIS A 181 -23.31 -74.22 -55.36
N LYS A 182 -24.61 -74.32 -55.06
CA LYS A 182 -25.35 -73.26 -54.32
C LYS A 182 -24.84 -73.08 -52.90
N GLU A 183 -24.55 -74.17 -52.21
CA GLU A 183 -24.01 -74.15 -50.84
C GLU A 183 -22.62 -73.52 -50.80
N ASN A 184 -21.72 -73.91 -51.71
CA ASN A 184 -20.40 -73.30 -51.86
C ASN A 184 -20.49 -71.79 -52.18
N MET A 185 -21.40 -71.41 -53.08
CA MET A 185 -21.70 -70.01 -53.41
C MET A 185 -22.16 -69.22 -52.17
N GLN A 186 -23.09 -69.76 -51.40
CA GLN A 186 -23.58 -69.12 -50.18
C GLN A 186 -22.50 -69.03 -49.09
N HIS A 187 -21.67 -70.07 -48.97
CA HIS A 187 -20.56 -70.07 -48.02
C HIS A 187 -19.52 -69.00 -48.39
N SER A 188 -19.10 -68.95 -49.65
CA SER A 188 -18.19 -67.91 -50.17
C SER A 188 -18.76 -66.50 -49.98
N GLN A 189 -20.08 -66.33 -50.21
CA GLN A 189 -20.75 -65.05 -49.98
C GLN A 189 -20.76 -64.64 -48.50
N ALA A 190 -21.00 -65.58 -47.59
CA ALA A 190 -20.95 -65.34 -46.16
C ALA A 190 -19.52 -65.03 -45.67
N GLU A 191 -18.50 -65.68 -46.23
CA GLU A 191 -17.10 -65.39 -45.94
C GLU A 191 -16.70 -63.98 -46.40
N GLU A 192 -17.09 -63.57 -47.59
CA GLU A 192 -16.82 -62.21 -48.09
C GLU A 192 -17.55 -61.13 -47.28
N GLU A 193 -18.80 -61.39 -46.86
CA GLU A 193 -19.54 -60.48 -45.97
C GLU A 193 -18.84 -60.35 -44.60
N ALA A 194 -18.44 -61.49 -44.01
CA ALA A 194 -17.70 -61.51 -42.76
C ALA A 194 -16.38 -60.74 -42.87
N HIS A 195 -15.69 -60.87 -44.01
CA HIS A 195 -14.46 -60.14 -44.29
C HIS A 195 -14.69 -58.62 -44.41
N LEU A 196 -15.74 -58.19 -45.12
CA LEU A 196 -16.12 -56.77 -45.20
C LEU A 196 -16.43 -56.20 -43.81
N LEU A 197 -17.21 -56.90 -43.00
CA LEU A 197 -17.55 -56.49 -41.64
C LEU A 197 -16.30 -56.40 -40.74
N ALA A 198 -15.37 -57.34 -40.87
CA ALA A 198 -14.09 -57.31 -40.17
C ALA A 198 -13.25 -56.07 -40.57
N GLN A 199 -13.17 -55.76 -41.87
CA GLN A 199 -12.49 -54.55 -42.36
C GLN A 199 -13.15 -53.27 -41.83
N GLN A 200 -14.49 -53.20 -41.86
CA GLN A 200 -15.24 -52.06 -41.33
C GLN A 200 -14.97 -51.86 -39.83
N ARG A 201 -14.93 -52.93 -39.04
CA ARG A 201 -14.57 -52.87 -37.61
C ARG A 201 -13.17 -52.28 -37.41
N VAL A 202 -12.15 -52.80 -38.10
CA VAL A 202 -10.77 -52.32 -37.98
C VAL A 202 -10.67 -50.85 -38.41
N PHE A 203 -11.35 -50.47 -39.48
CA PHE A 203 -11.42 -49.08 -39.94
C PHE A 203 -12.03 -48.16 -38.88
N TYR A 204 -13.16 -48.54 -38.28
CA TYR A 204 -13.81 -47.77 -37.22
C TYR A 204 -12.88 -47.60 -36.01
N GLU A 205 -12.30 -48.69 -35.51
CA GLU A 205 -11.41 -48.64 -34.35
C GLU A 205 -10.17 -47.77 -34.58
N ARG A 206 -9.54 -47.89 -35.76
CA ARG A 206 -8.39 -47.05 -36.16
C ARG A 206 -8.76 -45.57 -36.18
N ASN A 207 -9.89 -45.23 -36.80
CA ASN A 207 -10.35 -43.84 -36.93
C ASN A 207 -10.77 -43.24 -35.59
N CYS A 208 -11.47 -44.00 -34.75
CA CYS A 208 -11.82 -43.56 -33.39
C CYS A 208 -10.57 -43.28 -32.55
N ARG A 209 -9.54 -44.15 -32.61
CA ARG A 209 -8.25 -43.90 -31.94
C ARG A 209 -7.56 -42.65 -32.49
N ALA A 210 -7.56 -42.44 -33.81
CA ALA A 210 -6.97 -41.27 -34.43
C ALA A 210 -7.69 -39.97 -34.02
N PHE A 211 -9.02 -39.99 -33.97
CA PHE A 211 -9.84 -38.86 -33.51
C PHE A 211 -9.54 -38.52 -32.05
N LYS A 212 -9.56 -39.51 -31.15
CA LYS A 212 -9.23 -39.33 -29.73
C LYS A 212 -7.84 -38.74 -29.52
N ARG A 213 -6.83 -39.19 -30.28
CA ARG A 213 -5.49 -38.58 -30.26
C ARG A 213 -5.51 -37.11 -30.68
N LYS A 214 -6.21 -36.76 -31.76
CA LYS A 214 -6.32 -35.36 -32.21
C LYS A 214 -6.98 -34.46 -31.15
N VAL A 215 -8.04 -34.94 -30.50
CA VAL A 215 -8.70 -34.21 -29.41
C VAL A 215 -7.76 -34.04 -28.22
N MET A 216 -7.05 -35.10 -27.82
CA MET A 216 -6.08 -35.05 -26.72
C MET A 216 -4.98 -34.01 -26.97
N ILE A 217 -4.41 -33.98 -28.18
CA ILE A 217 -3.37 -33.01 -28.55
C ILE A 217 -3.91 -31.58 -28.44
N LYS A 218 -5.07 -31.30 -29.04
CA LYS A 218 -5.69 -29.97 -28.97
C LYS A 218 -5.97 -29.54 -27.53
N ARG A 219 -6.47 -30.45 -26.70
CA ARG A 219 -6.69 -30.19 -25.27
C ARG A 219 -5.37 -29.84 -24.58
N HIS A 220 -4.31 -30.59 -24.87
CA HIS A 220 -3.00 -30.31 -24.30
C HIS A 220 -2.46 -28.94 -24.73
N ASP A 221 -2.63 -28.56 -26.01
CA ASP A 221 -2.22 -27.24 -26.51
C ASP A 221 -2.93 -26.10 -25.75
N VAL A 222 -4.24 -26.27 -25.49
CA VAL A 222 -5.02 -25.29 -24.72
C VAL A 222 -4.59 -25.26 -23.26
N GLU A 223 -4.35 -26.41 -22.63
CA GLU A 223 -3.83 -26.48 -21.25
C GLU A 223 -2.46 -25.79 -21.14
N GLN A 224 -1.57 -25.97 -22.12
CA GLN A 224 -0.28 -25.29 -22.16
C GLN A 224 -0.44 -23.78 -22.27
N GLU A 225 -1.37 -23.30 -23.09
CA GLU A 225 -1.63 -21.87 -23.23
C GLU A 225 -2.22 -21.27 -21.94
N GLN A 226 -3.15 -21.98 -21.28
CA GLN A 226 -3.68 -21.59 -19.98
C GLN A 226 -2.58 -21.47 -18.91
N ILE A 227 -1.64 -22.43 -18.87
CA ILE A 227 -0.49 -22.39 -17.94
C ILE A 227 0.40 -21.17 -18.23
N ARG A 228 0.66 -20.85 -19.51
CA ARG A 228 1.43 -19.66 -19.89
C ARG A 228 0.72 -18.38 -19.49
N GLU A 229 -0.59 -18.28 -19.70
CA GLU A 229 -1.39 -17.12 -19.30
C GLU A 229 -1.34 -16.92 -17.78
N GLU A 230 -1.51 -18.00 -16.99
CA GLU A 230 -1.39 -17.96 -15.53
C GLU A 230 0.00 -17.53 -15.06
N LEU A 231 1.06 -18.08 -15.68
CA LEU A 231 2.44 -17.74 -15.34
C LEU A 231 2.73 -16.27 -15.64
N ASN A 232 2.30 -15.78 -16.82
CA ASN A 232 2.44 -14.38 -17.20
C ASN A 232 1.66 -13.46 -16.25
N LYS A 233 0.44 -13.83 -15.86
CA LYS A 233 -0.34 -13.05 -14.89
C LYS A 233 0.37 -12.97 -13.54
N LYS A 234 0.85 -14.11 -13.00
CA LYS A 234 1.63 -14.12 -11.74
C LYS A 234 2.92 -13.31 -11.85
N LYS A 235 3.61 -13.39 -12.99
CA LYS A 235 4.82 -12.58 -13.24
C LYS A 235 4.50 -11.08 -13.19
N THR A 236 3.48 -10.61 -13.91
CA THR A 236 3.08 -9.20 -13.88
C THR A 236 2.65 -8.73 -12.49
N GLN A 237 2.02 -9.60 -11.69
CA GLN A 237 1.69 -9.32 -10.29
C GLN A 237 2.95 -9.13 -9.45
N LYS A 238 3.95 -10.00 -9.60
CA LYS A 238 5.24 -9.86 -8.90
C LYS A 238 6.00 -8.60 -9.32
N GLU A 239 6.02 -8.26 -10.60
CA GLU A 239 6.62 -7.02 -11.07
C GLU A 239 5.93 -5.78 -10.45
N MET A 240 4.61 -5.81 -10.35
CA MET A 240 3.84 -4.75 -9.69
C MET A 240 4.09 -4.68 -8.18
N GLU A 241 4.21 -5.82 -7.48
CA GLU A 241 4.60 -5.89 -6.07
C GLU A 241 5.99 -5.28 -5.84
N HIS A 242 6.97 -5.64 -6.68
CA HIS A 242 8.32 -5.07 -6.60
C HIS A 242 8.33 -3.57 -6.84
N ALA A 243 7.66 -3.10 -7.89
CA ALA A 243 7.56 -1.67 -8.20
C ALA A 243 6.87 -0.90 -7.07
N MET A 244 5.85 -1.49 -6.43
CA MET A 244 5.18 -0.90 -5.26
C MET A 244 6.12 -0.80 -4.06
N LEU A 245 6.88 -1.86 -3.77
CA LEU A 245 7.81 -1.88 -2.65
C LEU A 245 8.91 -0.81 -2.79
N ILE A 246 9.44 -0.61 -3.99
CA ILE A 246 10.41 0.46 -4.28
C ILE A 246 9.80 1.83 -3.98
N ARG A 247 8.58 2.10 -4.50
CA ARG A 247 7.88 3.37 -4.22
C ARG A 247 7.58 3.56 -2.74
N HIS A 248 7.27 2.48 -2.02
CA HIS A 248 7.00 2.52 -0.58
C HIS A 248 8.26 2.92 0.19
N ASP A 249 9.40 2.30 -0.12
CA ASP A 249 10.70 2.62 0.46
C ASP A 249 11.12 4.07 0.16
N GLU A 250 11.05 4.49 -1.10
CA GLU A 250 11.33 5.87 -1.51
C GLU A 250 10.45 6.88 -0.74
N SER A 251 9.14 6.61 -0.65
CA SER A 251 8.20 7.48 0.07
C SER A 251 8.50 7.55 1.57
N THR A 252 8.87 6.42 2.19
CA THR A 252 9.29 6.38 3.60
C THR A 252 10.57 7.18 3.80
N GLN A 253 11.59 6.99 2.97
CA GLN A 253 12.86 7.70 3.06
C GLN A 253 12.68 9.22 2.89
N GLU A 254 11.85 9.65 1.93
CA GLU A 254 11.52 11.07 1.74
C GLU A 254 10.86 11.68 2.98
N LEU A 255 9.94 10.94 3.60
CA LEU A 255 9.28 11.37 4.83
C LEU A 255 10.30 11.48 5.97
N GLU A 256 11.10 10.46 6.22
CA GLU A 256 12.13 10.45 7.26
C GLU A 256 13.12 11.62 7.09
N GLN A 257 13.58 11.87 5.87
CA GLN A 257 14.46 13.01 5.58
C GLN A 257 13.78 14.36 5.87
N ARG A 258 12.50 14.52 5.51
CA ARG A 258 11.72 15.73 5.79
C ARG A 258 11.54 15.95 7.30
N GLN A 259 11.24 14.88 8.03
CA GLN A 259 11.06 14.91 9.48
C GLN A 259 12.37 15.25 10.19
N LEU A 260 13.48 14.64 9.77
CA LEU A 260 14.81 14.91 10.30
C LEU A 260 15.20 16.38 10.08
N LYS A 261 15.02 16.91 8.86
CA LYS A 261 15.28 18.33 8.56
C LYS A 261 14.45 19.27 9.44
N THR A 262 13.17 18.93 9.66
CA THR A 262 12.27 19.73 10.50
C THR A 262 12.70 19.73 11.97
N LEU A 263 13.04 18.55 12.50
CA LEU A 263 13.52 18.39 13.87
C LEU A 263 14.85 19.11 14.11
N GLN A 264 15.80 18.96 13.17
CA GLN A 264 17.09 19.64 13.23
C GLN A 264 16.94 21.17 13.18
N LYS A 265 16.06 21.67 12.30
CA LYS A 265 15.75 23.10 12.21
C LYS A 265 15.22 23.63 13.54
N LEU A 266 14.21 22.99 14.12
CA LEU A 266 13.66 23.41 15.41
C LEU A 266 14.74 23.37 16.51
N ARG A 267 15.52 22.29 16.60
CA ARG A 267 16.61 22.19 17.58
C ARG A 267 17.62 23.34 17.44
N MET A 268 18.02 23.65 16.21
CA MET A 268 18.95 24.74 15.93
C MET A 268 18.36 26.10 16.33
N ASP A 269 17.10 26.36 15.98
CA ASP A 269 16.44 27.62 16.30
C ASP A 269 16.28 27.80 17.82
N LEU A 270 15.96 26.72 18.55
CA LEU A 270 15.87 26.76 20.02
C LEU A 270 17.24 26.96 20.69
N ILE A 271 18.30 26.35 20.17
CA ILE A 271 19.67 26.57 20.67
C ILE A 271 20.11 28.01 20.43
N ARG A 272 19.86 28.56 19.23
CA ARG A 272 20.16 29.96 18.92
C ARG A 272 19.43 30.91 19.85
N LEU A 273 18.12 30.71 20.04
CA LEU A 273 17.32 31.53 20.95
C LEU A 273 17.83 31.41 22.39
N GLN A 274 18.18 30.21 22.84
CA GLN A 274 18.75 29.99 24.16
C GLN A 274 20.05 30.77 24.36
N HIS A 275 20.99 30.67 23.42
CA HIS A 275 22.27 31.41 23.48
C HIS A 275 22.04 32.93 23.44
N GLN A 276 21.09 33.40 22.62
CA GLN A 276 20.75 34.81 22.55
C GLN A 276 20.24 35.32 23.91
N THR A 277 19.33 34.61 24.55
CA THR A 277 18.84 34.96 25.89
C THR A 277 19.95 34.90 26.96
N GLU A 278 20.87 33.93 26.87
CA GLU A 278 22.03 33.85 27.77
C GLU A 278 22.96 35.05 27.61
N LEU A 279 23.22 35.48 26.37
CA LEU A 279 24.03 36.65 26.07
C LEU A 279 23.37 37.93 26.58
N GLU A 280 22.07 38.11 26.34
CA GLU A 280 21.30 39.25 26.85
C GLU A 280 21.37 39.32 28.38
N ASN A 281 21.16 38.21 29.07
CA ASN A 281 21.28 38.13 30.53
C ASN A 281 22.68 38.50 31.03
N GLN A 282 23.75 38.07 30.32
CA GLN A 282 25.13 38.43 30.66
C GLN A 282 25.41 39.93 30.47
N ILE A 283 24.93 40.51 29.37
CA ILE A 283 25.06 41.95 29.10
C ILE A 283 24.35 42.76 30.18
N GLU A 284 23.12 42.39 30.54
CA GLU A 284 22.37 43.06 31.61
C GLU A 284 23.07 42.95 32.96
N TYR A 285 23.62 41.77 33.29
CA TYR A 285 24.43 41.56 34.50
C TYR A 285 25.68 42.47 34.51
N ASN A 286 26.45 42.49 33.44
CA ASN A 286 27.66 43.32 33.32
C ASN A 286 27.31 44.80 33.47
N ASN A 287 26.28 45.27 32.77
CA ASN A 287 25.79 46.65 32.87
C ASN A 287 25.33 47.00 34.30
N ARG A 288 24.73 46.06 35.03
CA ARG A 288 24.36 46.25 36.45
C ARG A 288 25.62 46.37 37.32
N ARG A 289 26.60 45.48 37.15
CA ARG A 289 27.86 45.47 37.90
C ARG A 289 28.71 46.71 37.63
N GLU A 290 28.78 47.16 36.39
CA GLU A 290 29.44 48.41 36.04
C GLU A 290 28.78 49.60 36.74
N ARG A 291 27.45 49.70 36.72
CA ARG A 291 26.72 50.76 37.45
C ARG A 291 26.98 50.72 38.96
N GLU A 292 27.00 49.54 39.57
CA GLU A 292 27.37 49.37 40.98
C GLU A 292 28.80 49.85 41.26
N LEU A 293 29.76 49.47 40.42
CA LEU A 293 31.16 49.85 40.56
C LEU A 293 31.34 51.36 40.45
N HIS A 294 30.70 52.00 39.46
CA HIS A 294 30.70 53.45 39.32
C HIS A 294 30.09 54.15 40.55
N ARG A 295 28.96 53.64 41.07
CA ARG A 295 28.34 54.17 42.30
C ARG A 295 29.28 54.05 43.50
N LYS A 296 29.96 52.90 43.68
CA LYS A 296 30.95 52.69 44.74
C LYS A 296 32.12 53.65 44.62
N HIS A 297 32.70 53.79 43.43
CA HIS A 297 33.80 54.70 43.18
C HIS A 297 33.43 56.15 43.50
N VAL A 298 32.24 56.60 43.08
CA VAL A 298 31.75 57.95 43.41
C VAL A 298 31.56 58.13 44.92
N LEU A 299 31.07 57.11 45.63
CA LEU A 299 30.95 57.14 47.09
C LEU A 299 32.32 57.20 47.78
N GLU A 300 33.30 56.41 47.34
CA GLU A 300 34.67 56.42 47.85
C GLU A 300 35.34 57.79 47.66
N LEU A 301 35.21 58.39 46.47
CA LEU A 301 35.70 59.76 46.21
C LEU A 301 35.05 60.80 47.14
N ARG A 302 33.77 60.63 47.49
CA ARG A 302 33.09 61.51 48.45
C ARG A 302 33.62 61.31 49.87
N GLN A 303 33.90 60.07 50.27
CA GLN A 303 34.37 59.70 51.61
C GLN A 303 35.89 59.87 51.80
N GLN A 304 36.65 60.13 50.75
CA GLN A 304 38.11 60.36 50.83
C GLN A 304 38.47 61.49 51.83
N PRO A 305 39.42 61.25 52.76
CA PRO A 305 39.87 62.25 53.74
C PRO A 305 40.44 63.51 53.07
N LYS A 306 40.17 64.69 53.63
CA LYS A 306 40.59 65.98 53.07
C LYS A 306 42.11 66.07 52.87
N ASN A 307 42.91 65.48 53.77
CA ASN A 307 44.37 65.47 53.68
C ASN A 307 44.88 64.65 52.49
N LEU A 308 44.21 63.53 52.17
CA LEU A 308 44.55 62.69 51.01
C LEU A 308 44.21 63.39 49.70
N LYS A 309 43.06 64.09 49.64
CA LYS A 309 42.70 64.90 48.46
C LYS A 309 43.70 66.01 48.17
N VAL A 310 44.20 66.67 49.22
CA VAL A 310 45.22 67.72 49.09
C VAL A 310 46.56 67.14 48.60
N LEU A 311 46.99 66.00 49.14
CA LEU A 311 48.23 65.32 48.75
C LEU A 311 48.15 64.79 47.29
N GLU A 312 47.03 64.18 46.89
CA GLU A 312 46.78 63.75 45.51
C GLU A 312 46.81 64.93 44.52
N LEU A 313 46.21 66.07 44.88
CA LEU A 313 46.27 67.29 44.07
C LEU A 313 47.69 67.85 43.96
N GLN A 314 48.49 67.73 45.01
CA GLN A 314 49.89 68.15 45.01
C GLN A 314 50.74 67.26 44.10
N ILE A 315 50.50 65.95 44.12
CA ILE A 315 51.16 64.97 43.23
C ILE A 315 50.72 65.17 41.76
N LYS A 316 49.42 65.35 41.49
CA LYS A 316 48.90 65.68 40.14
C LYS A 316 49.41 67.00 39.57
N LYS A 317 49.96 67.88 40.41
CA LYS A 317 50.63 69.13 39.97
C LYS A 317 52.12 68.93 39.69
N GLN A 318 52.72 67.85 40.18
CA GLN A 318 54.14 67.54 40.01
C GLN A 318 54.42 66.66 38.77
N PHE A 319 53.40 65.99 38.24
CA PHE A 319 53.46 65.09 37.07
C PHE A 319 52.35 65.46 36.08
#